data_AF-A0A3R7RZ25-F1
#
_entry.id   AF-A0A3R7RZ25-F1
#
_cell.length_a   1.000
_cell.length_b   1.000
_cell.length_c   1.000
_cell.angle_alpha   90.00
_cell.angle_beta   90.00
_cell.angle_gamma   90.00
#
_symmetry.space_group_name_H-M   'P 1'
#
loop_
_entity.id
_entity.type
_entity.pdbx_description
1 polymer ?
#
loop_
_entity_poly.entity_id
_entity_poly.type
_entity_poly.pdbx_seq_one_letter_code
_entity_poly.pdbx_strand_id
1 'polypeptide(L)'
;MKRNVTFVKMDRPFVTPELLKEVADALGVEKVGFFSHSSFNPNVLTSPVLNSAVLCDPVVMPNIGLGTNPFTPPELDITAPVLSIRAELSYDETKIESSGIPEYLEPRPFDDTKWKMVSYPGVGHADVLDDMWADMGSSLIPWIHGPDPPKQPFLNWSPISSKDTGVKDIRKKYRVALAAMASNHLLSTIDVLPPV
;
A
#
# COMPACT_ATOMS: atom_id res chain seq x y z
N MET A 1 21.27 17.28 8.56
CA MET A 1 20.19 17.75 9.47
C MET A 1 19.40 16.53 9.95
N LYS A 2 19.03 16.47 11.23
CA LYS A 2 18.01 15.53 11.71
C LYS A 2 16.64 16.01 11.20
N ARG A 3 15.86 15.12 10.59
CA ARG A 3 14.47 15.41 10.20
C ARG A 3 13.56 14.99 11.35
N ASN A 4 12.76 15.91 11.86
CA ASN A 4 11.72 15.56 12.83
C ASN A 4 10.53 14.99 12.04
N VAL A 5 10.15 13.75 12.35
CA VAL A 5 9.00 13.08 11.74
C VAL A 5 7.97 12.82 12.82
N THR A 6 6.77 13.33 12.63
CA THR A 6 5.61 13.01 13.46
C THR A 6 4.73 12.03 12.69
N PHE A 7 4.45 10.87 13.28
CA PHE A 7 3.52 9.90 12.72
C PHE A 7 2.19 10.00 13.47
N VAL A 8 1.10 10.20 12.75
CA VAL A 8 -0.24 10.25 13.32
C VAL A 8 -1.03 9.05 12.84
N LYS A 9 -1.36 8.14 13.77
CA LYS A 9 -2.20 6.98 13.50
C LYS A 9 -3.66 7.37 13.68
N MET A 10 -4.49 7.11 12.67
CA MET A 10 -5.93 7.32 12.75
C MET A 10 -6.64 6.05 13.24
N ASP A 11 -7.62 6.22 14.11
CA ASP A 11 -8.51 5.14 14.57
C ASP A 11 -9.89 5.25 13.88
N ARG A 12 -9.84 5.38 12.55
CA ARG A 12 -11.01 5.49 11.67
C ARG A 12 -10.77 4.67 10.41
N PRO A 13 -11.83 4.11 9.79
CA PRO A 13 -11.66 3.24 8.62
C PRO A 13 -11.11 3.97 7.40
N PHE A 14 -11.38 5.28 7.27
CA PHE A 14 -10.93 6.06 6.12
C PHE A 14 -10.45 7.47 6.54
N VAL A 15 -9.42 7.95 5.86
CA VAL A 15 -8.93 9.33 5.95
C VAL A 15 -9.62 10.16 4.87
N THR A 16 -10.16 11.31 5.25
CA THR A 16 -10.78 12.28 4.32
C THR A 16 -9.89 13.51 4.15
N PRO A 17 -10.11 14.33 3.10
CA PRO A 17 -9.41 15.61 2.95
C PRO A 17 -9.55 16.53 4.16
N GLU A 18 -10.73 16.59 4.77
CA GLU A 18 -11.01 17.38 5.96
C GLU A 18 -10.17 16.90 7.15
N LEU A 19 -10.07 15.58 7.33
CA LEU A 19 -9.24 15.00 8.38
C LEU A 19 -7.76 15.29 8.17
N LEU A 20 -7.26 15.27 6.92
CA LEU A 20 -5.89 15.70 6.65
C LEU A 20 -5.67 17.16 7.03
N LYS A 21 -6.65 18.02 6.76
CA LYS A 21 -6.61 19.43 7.15
C LYS A 21 -6.61 19.59 8.68
N GLU A 22 -7.47 18.86 9.39
CA GLU A 22 -7.50 18.86 10.86
C GLU A 22 -6.15 18.43 11.45
N VAL A 23 -5.51 17.40 10.88
CA VAL A 23 -4.18 16.95 11.30
C VAL A 23 -3.13 18.02 11.02
N ALA A 24 -3.14 18.64 9.84
CA ALA A 24 -2.22 19.72 9.49
C ALA A 24 -2.35 20.92 10.44
N ASP A 25 -3.58 21.35 10.72
CA ASP A 25 -3.90 22.43 11.65
C ASP A 25 -3.44 22.09 13.08
N ALA A 26 -3.72 20.86 13.56
CA ALA A 26 -3.34 20.41 14.90
C ALA A 26 -1.82 20.31 15.11
N LEU A 27 -1.07 19.96 14.06
CA LEU A 27 0.38 19.92 14.07
C LEU A 27 1.02 21.28 13.79
N GLY A 28 0.26 22.27 13.32
CA GLY A 28 0.76 23.58 12.90
C GLY A 28 1.65 23.51 11.67
N VAL A 29 1.33 22.66 10.69
CA VAL A 29 2.10 22.47 9.45
C VAL A 29 1.27 22.79 8.21
N GLU A 30 1.91 23.28 7.14
CA GLU A 30 1.21 23.62 5.89
C GLU A 30 0.79 22.39 5.09
N LYS A 31 1.60 21.33 5.14
CA LYS A 31 1.42 20.11 4.36
C LYS A 31 1.70 18.86 5.17
N VAL A 32 1.01 17.78 4.84
CA VAL A 32 1.16 16.45 5.46
C VAL A 32 1.39 15.37 4.40
N GLY A 33 2.12 14.32 4.77
CA GLY A 33 2.22 13.11 3.95
C GLY A 33 1.09 12.14 4.29
N PHE A 34 0.63 11.37 3.30
CA PHE A 34 -0.35 10.31 3.49
C PHE A 34 0.27 8.93 3.25
N PHE A 35 -0.03 7.97 4.10
CA PHE A 35 0.39 6.58 3.96
C PHE A 35 -0.81 5.67 4.22
N SER A 36 -1.11 4.77 3.29
CA SER A 36 -2.20 3.79 3.44
C SER A 36 -1.77 2.42 2.95
N HIS A 37 -2.36 1.38 3.55
CA HIS A 37 -2.35 0.02 3.03
C HIS A 37 -3.78 -0.39 2.71
N SER A 38 -3.96 -1.16 1.63
CA SER A 38 -5.25 -1.74 1.23
C SER A 38 -6.29 -0.66 0.92
N SER A 39 -7.44 -0.68 1.58
CA SER A 39 -8.55 0.23 1.28
C SER A 39 -8.24 1.67 1.66
N PHE A 40 -8.50 2.61 0.75
CA PHE A 40 -8.41 4.04 1.04
C PHE A 40 -9.53 4.85 0.37
N ASN A 41 -9.78 6.05 0.89
CA ASN A 41 -10.70 7.00 0.26
C ASN A 41 -9.94 7.81 -0.80
N PRO A 42 -10.28 7.70 -2.09
CA PRO A 42 -9.54 8.37 -3.16
C PRO A 42 -9.54 9.90 -3.08
N ASN A 43 -10.58 10.50 -2.49
CA ASN A 43 -10.68 11.96 -2.35
C ASN A 43 -9.51 12.54 -1.55
N VAL A 44 -8.83 11.74 -0.72
CA VAL A 44 -7.63 12.18 0.00
C VAL A 44 -6.53 12.72 -0.94
N LEU A 45 -6.46 12.21 -2.17
CA LEU A 45 -5.45 12.58 -3.17
C LEU A 45 -5.69 13.95 -3.82
N THR A 46 -6.88 14.54 -3.61
CA THR A 46 -7.22 15.90 -4.05
C THR A 46 -7.05 16.95 -2.96
N SER A 47 -6.63 16.54 -1.75
CA SER A 47 -6.52 17.45 -0.61
C SER A 47 -5.46 18.54 -0.84
N PRO A 48 -5.80 19.82 -0.65
CA PRO A 48 -4.85 20.92 -0.84
C PRO A 48 -3.73 20.92 0.21
N VAL A 49 -3.86 20.18 1.31
CA VAL A 49 -2.81 20.05 2.34
C VAL A 49 -1.95 18.79 2.16
N LEU A 50 -2.23 17.98 1.14
CA LEU A 50 -1.41 16.80 0.85
C LEU A 50 -0.09 17.22 0.19
N ASN A 51 1.03 16.76 0.75
CA ASN A 51 2.37 16.92 0.15
C ASN A 51 2.67 15.81 -0.86
N SER A 52 2.45 14.57 -0.43
CA SER A 52 2.68 13.35 -1.19
C SER A 52 1.99 12.17 -0.51
N ALA A 53 1.72 11.11 -1.27
CA ALA A 53 1.09 9.91 -0.77
C ALA A 53 1.90 8.65 -1.10
N VAL A 54 1.88 7.69 -0.18
CA VAL A 54 2.34 6.32 -0.42
C VAL A 54 1.17 5.37 -0.20
N LEU A 55 0.88 4.56 -1.21
CA LEU A 55 -0.22 3.62 -1.24
C LEU A 55 0.34 2.20 -1.39
N CYS A 56 0.27 1.39 -0.33
CA CYS A 56 0.71 0.00 -0.34
C CYS A 56 -0.47 -0.91 -0.69
N ASP A 57 -0.33 -1.67 -1.77
CA ASP A 57 -1.32 -2.60 -2.31
C ASP A 57 -2.76 -2.04 -2.31
N PRO A 58 -2.98 -0.87 -2.94
CA PRO A 58 -4.19 -0.10 -2.71
C PRO A 58 -5.44 -0.68 -3.39
N VAL A 59 -6.55 -0.52 -2.70
CA VAL A 59 -7.90 -0.93 -3.11
C VAL A 59 -8.84 0.25 -2.92
N VAL A 60 -9.75 0.47 -3.87
CA VAL A 60 -10.76 1.54 -3.83
C VAL A 60 -12.16 0.96 -4.02
N MET A 61 -13.16 1.67 -3.50
CA MET A 61 -14.56 1.34 -3.78
C MET A 61 -14.84 1.55 -5.27
N PRO A 62 -15.52 0.62 -5.94
CA PRO A 62 -15.85 0.74 -7.35
C PRO A 62 -16.91 1.82 -7.56
N ASN A 63 -16.95 2.38 -8.76
CA ASN A 63 -18.13 3.09 -9.25
C ASN A 63 -19.25 2.08 -9.49
N ILE A 64 -20.46 2.41 -9.03
CA ILE A 64 -21.65 1.58 -9.21
C ILE A 64 -22.51 2.21 -10.32
N GLY A 65 -22.66 1.49 -11.43
CA GLY A 65 -23.45 1.90 -12.59
C GLY A 65 -24.66 1.01 -12.83
N LEU A 66 -25.63 1.49 -13.61
CA LEU A 66 -26.83 0.74 -14.04
C LEU A 66 -26.60 -0.03 -15.37
N GLY A 67 -25.34 -0.26 -15.76
CA GLY A 67 -24.95 -0.88 -17.02
C GLY A 67 -24.74 -2.40 -16.93
N THR A 68 -24.34 -3.00 -18.07
CA THR A 68 -24.02 -4.43 -18.17
C THR A 68 -22.78 -4.84 -17.35
N ASN A 69 -21.88 -3.90 -17.09
CA ASN A 69 -20.87 -4.01 -16.05
C ASN A 69 -21.23 -3.04 -14.90
N PRO A 70 -21.81 -3.52 -13.79
CA PRO A 70 -22.28 -2.66 -12.71
C PRO A 70 -21.16 -2.07 -11.87
N PHE A 71 -19.93 -2.61 -11.97
CA PHE A 71 -18.77 -2.16 -11.21
C PHE A 71 -17.64 -1.76 -12.14
N THR A 72 -17.21 -0.50 -12.05
CA THR A 72 -16.05 0.00 -12.77
C THR A 72 -15.03 0.62 -11.81
N PRO A 73 -13.72 0.59 -12.16
CA PRO A 73 -12.73 1.30 -11.38
C PRO A 73 -13.08 2.79 -11.28
N PRO A 74 -12.89 3.44 -10.13
CA PRO A 74 -12.99 4.88 -10.05
C PRO A 74 -11.77 5.53 -10.73
N GLU A 75 -12.02 6.52 -11.58
CA GLU A 75 -10.97 7.43 -12.05
C GLU A 75 -10.60 8.39 -10.93
N LEU A 76 -9.30 8.52 -10.67
CA LEU A 76 -8.79 9.27 -9.53
C LEU A 76 -8.14 10.57 -9.98
N ASP A 77 -8.62 11.68 -9.42
CA ASP A 77 -7.94 12.97 -9.50
C ASP A 77 -6.79 13.04 -8.50
N ILE A 78 -5.62 13.48 -8.97
CA ILE A 78 -4.40 13.54 -8.16
C ILE A 78 -3.79 14.92 -8.21
N THR A 79 -3.67 15.53 -7.03
CA THR A 79 -3.10 16.88 -6.89
C THR A 79 -1.64 16.87 -6.44
N ALA A 80 -1.20 15.78 -5.79
CA ALA A 80 0.14 15.63 -5.21
C ALA A 80 0.85 14.36 -5.74
N PRO A 81 2.20 14.28 -5.68
CA PRO A 81 2.92 13.06 -6.02
C PRO A 81 2.43 11.83 -5.23
N VAL A 82 2.21 10.72 -5.93
CA VAL A 82 1.78 9.44 -5.37
C VAL A 82 2.77 8.35 -5.74
N LEU A 83 3.18 7.55 -4.75
CA LEU A 83 3.85 6.28 -4.96
C LEU A 83 2.90 5.13 -4.60
N SER A 84 2.47 4.37 -5.60
CA SER A 84 1.77 3.10 -5.41
C SER A 84 2.77 1.94 -5.45
N ILE A 85 2.78 1.14 -4.39
CA ILE A 85 3.62 -0.06 -4.27
C ILE A 85 2.71 -1.28 -4.24
N ARG A 86 2.72 -2.06 -5.31
CA ARG A 86 1.89 -3.25 -5.50
C ARG A 86 2.62 -4.50 -5.02
N ALA A 87 1.90 -5.41 -4.39
CA ALA A 87 2.32 -6.79 -4.22
C ALA A 87 2.02 -7.52 -5.53
N GLU A 88 3.06 -8.01 -6.22
CA GLU A 88 2.93 -8.58 -7.57
C GLU A 88 1.83 -9.65 -7.65
N LEU A 89 1.73 -10.52 -6.63
CA LEU A 89 0.79 -11.62 -6.65
C LEU A 89 -0.66 -11.17 -6.44
N SER A 90 -0.88 -9.99 -5.85
CA SER A 90 -2.23 -9.42 -5.67
C SER A 90 -2.87 -8.98 -6.99
N TYR A 91 -2.07 -8.65 -8.00
CA TYR A 91 -2.53 -8.18 -9.31
C TYR A 91 -2.21 -9.17 -10.43
N ASP A 92 -1.85 -10.42 -10.07
CA ASP A 92 -1.66 -11.51 -11.02
C ASP A 92 -3.02 -11.99 -11.52
N GLU A 93 -3.36 -11.65 -12.77
CA GLU A 93 -4.64 -11.98 -13.41
C GLU A 93 -4.94 -13.48 -13.39
N THR A 94 -3.91 -14.33 -13.34
CA THR A 94 -4.07 -15.79 -13.27
C THR A 94 -4.52 -16.28 -11.89
N LYS A 95 -4.55 -15.41 -10.88
CA LYS A 95 -4.86 -15.72 -9.48
C LYS A 95 -6.06 -14.95 -8.93
N ILE A 96 -6.65 -14.03 -9.70
CA ILE A 96 -7.79 -13.19 -9.31
C ILE A 96 -8.98 -14.03 -8.82
N GLU A 97 -9.26 -15.17 -9.44
CA GLU A 97 -10.40 -16.03 -9.09
C GLU A 97 -10.32 -16.63 -7.68
N SER A 98 -9.13 -16.62 -7.07
CA SER A 98 -8.92 -17.23 -5.75
C SER A 98 -8.64 -16.23 -4.64
N SER A 99 -8.02 -15.07 -4.94
CA SER A 99 -7.64 -14.09 -3.90
C SER A 99 -6.88 -12.83 -4.37
N GLY A 100 -6.91 -12.52 -5.68
CA GLY A 100 -6.34 -11.27 -6.21
C GLY A 100 -7.27 -10.08 -6.04
N ILE A 101 -6.74 -8.86 -6.18
CA ILE A 101 -7.52 -7.61 -6.21
C ILE A 101 -8.25 -7.56 -7.56
N PRO A 102 -9.60 -7.57 -7.58
CA PRO A 102 -10.35 -7.43 -8.81
C PRO A 102 -10.08 -6.09 -9.49
N GLU A 103 -10.09 -6.09 -10.83
CA GLU A 103 -9.81 -4.90 -11.65
C GLU A 103 -10.70 -3.70 -11.25
N TYR A 104 -11.98 -3.93 -10.96
CA TYR A 104 -12.92 -2.87 -10.57
C TYR A 104 -12.60 -2.23 -9.21
N LEU A 105 -11.73 -2.82 -8.40
CA LEU A 105 -11.24 -2.25 -7.14
C LEU A 105 -9.85 -1.63 -7.27
N GLU A 106 -9.22 -1.73 -8.44
CA GLU A 106 -7.90 -1.18 -8.70
C GLU A 106 -7.98 0.35 -8.88
N PRO A 107 -7.22 1.14 -8.11
CA PRO A 107 -7.20 2.58 -8.31
C PRO A 107 -6.53 2.95 -9.62
N ARG A 108 -7.20 3.78 -10.43
CA ARG A 108 -6.69 4.26 -11.72
C ARG A 108 -6.60 5.78 -11.75
N PRO A 109 -5.40 6.37 -11.86
CA PRO A 109 -5.26 7.81 -12.03
C PRO A 109 -5.90 8.26 -13.35
N PHE A 110 -6.62 9.39 -13.34
CA PHE A 110 -7.04 10.04 -14.59
C PHE A 110 -5.83 10.58 -15.37
N ASP A 111 -4.86 11.14 -14.63
CA ASP A 111 -3.56 11.62 -15.12
C ASP A 111 -2.45 10.95 -14.28
N ASP A 112 -1.59 10.16 -14.92
CA ASP A 112 -0.54 9.39 -14.27
C ASP A 112 0.79 10.16 -14.10
N THR A 113 0.87 11.42 -14.54
CA THR A 113 2.11 12.22 -14.46
C THR A 113 2.62 12.42 -13.03
N LYS A 114 1.71 12.38 -12.05
CA LYS A 114 2.01 12.45 -10.61
C LYS A 114 1.96 11.09 -9.92
N TRP A 115 1.65 10.01 -10.63
CA TRP A 115 1.47 8.68 -10.08
C TRP A 115 2.59 7.74 -10.51
N LYS A 116 3.49 7.43 -9.58
CA LYS A 116 4.50 6.39 -9.78
C LYS A 116 3.99 5.07 -9.25
N MET A 117 4.03 4.04 -10.08
CA MET A 117 3.66 2.68 -9.71
C MET A 117 4.89 1.77 -9.74
N VAL A 118 5.04 0.95 -8.71
CA VAL A 118 6.09 -0.07 -8.62
C VAL A 118 5.48 -1.38 -8.10
N SER A 119 5.92 -2.51 -8.64
CA SER A 119 5.51 -3.84 -8.16
C SER A 119 6.69 -4.50 -7.43
N TYR A 120 6.41 -5.04 -6.25
CA TYR A 120 7.37 -5.86 -5.51
C TYR A 120 7.11 -7.34 -5.81
N PRO A 121 8.09 -8.09 -6.35
CA PRO A 121 7.86 -9.44 -6.83
C PRO A 121 7.71 -10.46 -5.69
N GLY A 122 6.93 -11.51 -5.93
CA GLY A 122 6.84 -12.69 -5.06
C GLY A 122 6.17 -12.48 -3.70
N VAL A 123 5.37 -11.43 -3.54
CA VAL A 123 4.60 -11.12 -2.31
C VAL A 123 3.13 -10.90 -2.63
N GLY A 124 2.25 -11.15 -1.67
CA GLY A 124 0.81 -10.91 -1.77
C GLY A 124 0.27 -9.89 -0.77
N HIS A 125 -1.03 -9.62 -0.83
CA HIS A 125 -1.71 -8.50 -0.16
C HIS A 125 -1.47 -8.42 1.34
N ALA A 126 -1.41 -9.58 1.99
CA ALA A 126 -1.27 -9.67 3.44
C ALA A 126 0.21 -9.66 3.90
N ASP A 127 1.19 -9.76 2.99
CA ASP A 127 2.60 -9.88 3.37
C ASP A 127 3.24 -8.58 3.86
N VAL A 128 2.59 -7.44 3.63
CA VAL A 128 2.97 -6.15 4.23
C VAL A 128 2.66 -6.10 5.72
N LEU A 129 1.69 -6.89 6.19
CA LEU A 129 1.33 -6.96 7.59
C LEU A 129 2.42 -7.70 8.38
N ASP A 130 2.44 -7.54 9.71
CA ASP A 130 3.25 -8.43 10.55
C ASP A 130 2.71 -9.87 10.50
N ASP A 131 3.51 -10.82 10.99
CA ASP A 131 3.18 -12.24 10.83
C ASP A 131 1.84 -12.62 11.47
N MET A 132 1.48 -12.02 12.60
CA MET A 132 0.21 -12.31 13.28
C MET A 132 -0.97 -11.86 12.42
N TRP A 133 -0.94 -10.63 11.90
CA TRP A 133 -2.02 -10.09 11.08
C TRP A 133 -2.06 -10.73 9.69
N ALA A 134 -0.91 -11.08 9.13
CA ALA A 134 -0.84 -11.81 7.87
C ALA A 134 -1.43 -13.22 8.00
N ASP A 135 -1.09 -13.94 9.07
CA ASP A 135 -1.62 -15.28 9.33
C ASP A 135 -3.12 -15.22 9.63
N MET A 136 -3.59 -14.22 10.39
CA MET A 136 -5.02 -14.02 10.63
C MET A 136 -5.77 -13.64 9.35
N GLY A 137 -5.19 -12.78 8.52
CA GLY A 137 -5.70 -12.43 7.20
C GLY A 137 -6.00 -13.68 6.39
N SER A 138 -5.01 -14.57 6.23
CA SER A 138 -5.12 -15.83 5.49
C SER A 138 -6.28 -16.74 5.93
N SER A 139 -6.63 -16.69 7.22
CA SER A 139 -7.66 -17.54 7.82
C SER A 139 -9.09 -16.98 7.72
N LEU A 140 -9.25 -15.66 7.54
CA LEU A 140 -10.56 -14.99 7.52
C LEU A 140 -10.99 -14.57 6.11
N ILE A 141 -10.04 -14.15 5.27
CA ILE A 141 -10.24 -13.78 3.88
C ILE A 141 -9.03 -14.34 3.14
N PRO A 142 -9.18 -15.20 2.11
CA PRO A 142 -8.08 -16.00 1.59
C PRO A 142 -7.05 -15.21 0.77
N TRP A 143 -6.75 -13.95 1.11
CA TRP A 143 -5.79 -13.06 0.46
C TRP A 143 -4.48 -13.76 0.10
N ILE A 144 -3.97 -13.50 -1.10
CA ILE A 144 -2.76 -14.13 -1.61
C ILE A 144 -1.56 -13.77 -0.73
N HIS A 145 -0.67 -14.73 -0.57
CA HIS A 145 0.66 -14.59 0.02
C HIS A 145 1.74 -14.99 -0.99
N GLY A 146 2.96 -14.52 -0.72
CA GLY A 146 4.17 -15.10 -1.27
C GLY A 146 4.20 -16.62 -1.02
N PRO A 147 4.76 -17.40 -1.96
CA PRO A 147 4.71 -18.85 -1.87
C PRO A 147 5.42 -19.34 -0.61
N ASP A 148 4.82 -20.34 0.05
CA ASP A 148 5.57 -21.20 0.97
C ASP A 148 6.76 -21.83 0.22
N PRO A 149 7.88 -22.10 0.91
CA PRO A 149 9.00 -22.77 0.30
C PRO A 149 8.52 -24.14 -0.21
N PRO A 150 8.95 -24.56 -1.41
CA PRO A 150 8.43 -25.75 -2.04
C PRO A 150 8.62 -26.98 -1.14
N LYS A 151 7.57 -27.80 -1.01
CA LYS A 151 7.66 -29.10 -0.34
C LYS A 151 8.69 -29.95 -1.08
N GLN A 152 9.73 -30.36 -0.37
CA GLN A 152 10.78 -31.23 -0.91
C GLN A 152 10.59 -32.67 -0.39
N PRO A 153 10.89 -33.70 -1.21
CA PRO A 153 10.90 -35.08 -0.76
C PRO A 153 11.76 -35.24 0.49
N PHE A 154 11.38 -36.13 1.42
CA PHE A 154 12.11 -36.33 2.68
C PHE A 154 13.61 -36.59 2.48
N LEU A 155 13.98 -37.31 1.41
CA LEU A 155 15.37 -37.60 1.06
C LEU A 155 16.19 -36.36 0.66
N ASN A 156 15.51 -35.32 0.21
CA ASN A 156 16.09 -34.02 -0.14
C ASN A 156 15.80 -32.97 0.95
N TRP A 157 15.17 -33.39 2.06
CA TRP A 157 14.81 -32.49 3.14
C TRP A 157 16.05 -32.15 3.97
N SER A 158 16.58 -30.96 3.73
CA SER A 158 17.46 -30.29 4.68
C SER A 158 16.61 -29.73 5.82
N PRO A 159 17.09 -29.76 7.08
CA PRO A 159 16.56 -28.86 8.09
C PRO A 159 16.61 -27.47 7.50
N ILE A 160 15.43 -26.87 7.34
CA ILE A 160 15.31 -25.43 7.13
C ILE A 160 16.09 -24.85 8.31
N SER A 161 17.25 -24.24 8.05
CA SER A 161 18.03 -23.66 9.14
C SER A 161 17.12 -22.69 9.88
N SER A 162 17.37 -22.36 11.14
CA SER A 162 16.62 -21.29 11.83
C SER A 162 16.77 -19.90 11.14
N LYS A 163 17.43 -19.85 9.97
CA LYS A 163 17.64 -18.73 9.06
C LYS A 163 17.02 -18.93 7.67
N ASP A 164 16.39 -20.09 7.38
CA ASP A 164 15.65 -20.35 6.15
C ASP A 164 14.15 -20.22 6.40
N THR A 165 13.52 -19.41 5.58
CA THR A 165 12.59 -18.42 6.08
C THR A 165 11.44 -18.23 5.11
N GLY A 166 10.67 -19.31 5.00
CA GLY A 166 9.67 -19.56 3.97
C GLY A 166 8.74 -18.41 3.61
N VAL A 167 8.12 -17.77 4.59
CA VAL A 167 7.22 -16.62 4.36
C VAL A 167 7.58 -15.43 5.25
N LYS A 168 8.06 -15.68 6.48
CA LYS A 168 8.36 -14.64 7.48
C LYS A 168 9.51 -13.72 7.07
N ASP A 169 10.58 -14.23 6.46
CA ASP A 169 11.63 -13.34 5.95
C ASP A 169 11.22 -12.64 4.68
N ILE A 170 10.41 -13.27 3.82
CA ILE A 170 9.87 -12.61 2.64
C ILE A 170 9.06 -11.38 3.11
N ARG A 171 8.15 -11.57 4.07
CA ARG A 171 7.39 -10.49 4.70
C ARG A 171 8.30 -9.43 5.35
N LYS A 172 9.31 -9.85 6.11
CA LYS A 172 10.28 -8.91 6.73
C LYS A 172 11.05 -8.10 5.70
N LYS A 173 11.59 -8.73 4.66
CA LYS A 173 12.31 -8.08 3.56
C LYS A 173 11.40 -7.11 2.82
N TYR A 174 10.16 -7.53 2.56
CA TYR A 174 9.14 -6.71 1.94
C TYR A 174 8.82 -5.46 2.77
N ARG A 175 8.55 -5.60 4.08
CA ARG A 175 8.32 -4.46 4.99
C ARG A 175 9.51 -3.50 5.04
N VAL A 176 10.74 -4.01 5.07
CA VAL A 176 11.96 -3.18 5.03
C VAL A 176 12.09 -2.43 3.70
N ALA A 177 11.85 -3.10 2.58
CA ALA A 177 11.91 -2.48 1.26
C ALA A 177 10.81 -1.42 1.07
N LEU A 178 9.58 -1.73 1.50
CA LEU A 178 8.46 -0.79 1.55
C LEU A 178 8.79 0.45 2.36
N ALA A 179 9.29 0.27 3.58
CA ALA A 179 9.69 1.38 4.44
C ALA A 179 10.77 2.26 3.78
N ALA A 180 11.76 1.66 3.12
CA ALA A 180 12.79 2.39 2.40
C ALA A 180 12.22 3.18 1.20
N MET A 181 11.37 2.55 0.38
CA MET A 181 10.71 3.21 -0.76
C MET A 181 9.80 4.35 -0.31
N ALA A 182 8.97 4.11 0.70
CA ALA A 182 8.04 5.09 1.26
C ALA A 182 8.78 6.28 1.86
N SER A 183 9.81 6.03 2.67
CA SER A 183 10.64 7.07 3.28
C SER A 183 11.35 7.92 2.22
N ASN A 184 11.91 7.29 1.17
CA ASN A 184 12.54 8.03 0.09
C ASN A 184 11.54 8.92 -0.63
N HIS A 185 10.34 8.41 -0.95
CA HIS A 185 9.31 9.19 -1.61
C HIS A 185 8.86 10.38 -0.75
N LEU A 186 8.35 10.11 0.46
CA LEU A 186 7.79 11.12 1.36
C LEU A 186 8.81 12.21 1.72
N LEU A 187 10.09 11.85 1.89
CA LEU A 187 11.11 12.80 2.27
C LEU A 187 11.80 13.51 1.09
N SER A 188 11.70 12.96 -0.13
CA SER A 188 12.22 13.63 -1.33
C SER A 188 11.32 14.75 -1.81
N THR A 189 10.04 14.72 -1.43
CA THR A 189 9.04 15.72 -1.80
C THR A 189 8.88 16.83 -0.74
N ILE A 190 9.67 16.82 0.33
CA ILE A 190 9.68 17.92 1.31
C ILE A 190 10.65 18.97 0.79
N ASP A 191 10.13 20.12 0.37
CA ASP A 191 10.95 21.29 0.08
C ASP A 191 11.74 21.64 1.34
N VAL A 192 13.07 21.53 1.23
CA VAL A 192 13.96 21.99 2.30
C VAL A 192 13.98 23.50 2.16
N LEU A 193 13.15 24.19 2.93
CA LEU A 193 13.32 25.64 3.07
C LEU A 193 14.77 25.90 3.47
N PRO A 194 15.48 26.83 2.80
CA PRO A 194 16.83 27.17 3.19
C PRO A 194 16.81 27.58 4.67
N PRO A 195 17.87 27.25 5.44
CA PRO A 195 17.94 27.67 6.83
C PRO A 195 17.78 29.19 6.92
N VAL A 196 16.85 29.62 7.78
CA VAL A 196 16.61 31.02 8.14
C VAL A 196 17.82 31.57 8.90
#